data_AF-A0AAV0T4U1-F1
#
_entry.id   AF-A0AAV0T4U1-F1
#
_cell.length_a   1.000
_cell.length_b   1.000
_cell.length_c   1.000
_cell.angle_alpha   90.00
_cell.angle_beta   90.00
_cell.angle_gamma   90.00
#
_symmetry.space_group_name_H-M   'P 1'
#
loop_
_entity.id
_entity.type
_entity.pdbx_description
1 polymer ?
#
loop_
_entity_poly.entity_id
_entity_poly.type
_entity_poly.pdbx_seq_one_letter_code
_entity_poly.pdbx_strand_id
1 'polypeptide(L)'
;MCVPYGMGKVIDVVTTSSATAMSLPTVVTLLGGLFAAGSIANIIRVDTSNMIGEGITNGLRQDTYASILRQELGFFDSSRTGELLNRLSADTTLIGKVLSDNVAGGLRSFGQALGSITMIFVTCPQLAVIMLSVVPLLHLVQ
;
A
#
# COMPACT_ATOMS: atom_id res chain seq x y z
N MET A 1 -0.72 -9.67 -8.46
CA MET A 1 -1.43 -10.25 -9.63
C MET A 1 -0.66 -11.39 -10.30
N CYS A 2 0.63 -11.62 -9.98
CA CYS A 2 1.34 -12.83 -10.44
C CYS A 2 0.73 -14.15 -9.89
N VAL A 3 0.09 -14.10 -8.72
CA VAL A 3 -0.53 -15.27 -8.07
C VAL A 3 -1.68 -15.87 -8.89
N PRO A 4 -2.73 -15.13 -9.32
CA PRO A 4 -3.80 -15.72 -10.12
C PRO A 4 -3.33 -16.26 -11.48
N TYR A 5 -2.36 -15.62 -12.13
CA TYR A 5 -1.77 -16.15 -13.37
C TYR A 5 -0.96 -17.42 -13.13
N GLY A 6 -0.14 -17.45 -12.07
CA GLY A 6 0.58 -18.66 -11.65
C GLY A 6 -0.38 -19.80 -11.29
N MET A 7 -1.47 -19.48 -10.60
CA MET A 7 -2.51 -20.44 -10.24
C MET A 7 -3.27 -20.95 -11.47
N GLY A 8 -3.53 -20.10 -12.46
CA GLY A 8 -4.10 -20.50 -13.75
C GLY A 8 -3.21 -21.50 -14.48
N LYS A 9 -1.88 -21.28 -14.49
CA LYS A 9 -0.92 -22.23 -15.06
C LYS A 9 -0.85 -23.55 -14.29
N VAL A 10 -0.94 -23.52 -12.95
CA VAL A 10 -1.00 -24.75 -12.14
C VAL A 10 -2.27 -25.54 -12.43
N ILE A 11 -3.43 -24.88 -12.54
CA ILE A 11 -4.71 -25.52 -12.89
C ILE A 11 -4.62 -26.17 -14.28
N ASP A 12 -4.05 -25.47 -15.25
CA ASP A 12 -3.90 -25.98 -16.62
C ASP A 12 -2.98 -27.21 -16.69
N VAL A 13 -1.89 -27.21 -15.91
CA VAL A 13 -0.97 -28.36 -15.76
C VAL A 13 -1.63 -29.55 -15.05
N VAL A 14 -2.53 -29.32 -14.10
CA VAL A 14 -3.28 -30.39 -13.43
C VAL A 14 -4.39 -30.95 -14.32
N THR A 15 -4.99 -30.12 -15.18
CA THR A 15 -6.13 -30.50 -16.03
C THR A 15 -5.69 -31.17 -17.34
N THR A 16 -4.56 -30.76 -17.92
CA THR A 16 -3.99 -31.41 -19.10
C THR A 16 -3.04 -32.53 -18.67
N SER A 17 -3.43 -33.79 -18.86
CA SER A 17 -2.63 -34.98 -18.52
C SER A 17 -1.39 -35.19 -19.41
N SER A 18 -0.53 -34.17 -19.54
CA SER A 18 0.79 -34.26 -20.15
C SER A 18 1.84 -34.07 -19.06
N ALA A 19 2.30 -35.20 -18.54
CA ALA A 19 3.39 -35.30 -17.59
C ALA A 19 4.66 -34.61 -18.11
N THR A 20 4.91 -33.38 -17.65
CA THR A 20 6.26 -32.94 -17.30
C THR A 20 6.24 -32.58 -15.83
N ALA A 21 6.35 -33.63 -15.02
CA ALA A 21 6.36 -33.58 -13.58
C ALA A 21 7.59 -32.81 -13.08
N MET A 22 7.44 -31.51 -12.81
CA MET A 22 8.11 -30.98 -11.63
C MET A 22 7.52 -31.73 -10.44
N SER A 23 8.35 -32.52 -9.76
CA SER A 23 7.92 -33.32 -8.64
C SER A 23 7.19 -32.44 -7.61
N LEU A 24 6.10 -32.95 -7.03
CA LEU A 24 5.33 -32.27 -5.99
C LEU A 24 6.21 -31.63 -4.89
N PRO A 25 7.30 -32.26 -4.40
CA PRO A 25 8.20 -31.61 -3.44
C PRO A 25 8.95 -30.40 -4.03
N THR A 26 9.30 -30.39 -5.32
CA THR A 26 9.93 -29.22 -5.98
C THR A 26 8.99 -28.02 -6.06
N VAL A 27 7.70 -28.24 -6.31
CA VAL A 27 6.70 -27.16 -6.35
C VAL A 27 6.49 -26.58 -4.94
N VAL A 28 6.41 -27.43 -3.91
CA VAL A 28 6.26 -27.00 -2.51
C VAL A 28 7.48 -26.22 -2.04
N THR A 29 8.70 -26.66 -2.36
CA THR A 29 9.92 -25.93 -1.96
C THR A 29 10.05 -24.59 -2.70
N LEU A 30 9.69 -24.52 -3.98
CA LEU A 30 9.67 -23.27 -4.75
C LEU A 30 8.64 -22.28 -4.19
N LEU A 31 7.43 -22.75 -3.88
CA LEU A 31 6.38 -21.92 -3.28
C LEU A 31 6.79 -21.43 -1.88
N GLY A 32 7.37 -22.32 -1.06
CA GLY A 32 7.92 -21.97 0.25
C GLY A 32 9.01 -20.90 0.16
N GLY A 33 9.92 -21.02 -0.80
CA GLY A 33 10.94 -20.02 -1.09
C GLY A 33 10.34 -18.67 -1.51
N LEU A 34 9.31 -18.68 -2.35
CA LEU A 34 8.59 -17.47 -2.77
C LEU A 34 7.90 -16.77 -1.59
N PHE A 35 7.25 -17.52 -0.70
CA PHE A 35 6.63 -16.96 0.50
C PHE A 35 7.66 -16.40 1.47
N ALA A 36 8.79 -17.09 1.67
CA ALA A 36 9.87 -16.60 2.52
C ALA A 36 10.46 -15.29 1.97
N ALA A 37 10.77 -15.25 0.68
CA ALA A 37 11.24 -14.02 0.01
C ALA A 37 10.21 -12.90 0.06
N GLY A 38 8.93 -13.23 -0.17
CA GLY A 38 7.82 -12.28 -0.09
C GLY A 38 7.62 -11.70 1.32
N SER A 39 7.84 -12.51 2.36
CA SER A 39 7.79 -12.07 3.76
C SER A 39 8.89 -11.08 4.08
N ILE A 40 10.15 -11.41 3.71
CA ILE A 40 11.30 -10.51 3.90
C ILE A 40 11.08 -9.18 3.17
N ALA A 41 10.60 -9.23 1.92
CA ALA A 41 10.27 -8.03 1.16
C ALA A 41 9.15 -7.20 1.83
N ASN A 42 8.17 -7.84 2.47
CA ASN A 42 7.11 -7.15 3.20
C ASN A 42 7.66 -6.41 4.42
N ILE A 43 8.53 -7.08 5.20
CA ILE A 43 9.19 -6.48 6.38
C ILE A 43 9.96 -5.22 5.96
N ILE A 44 10.85 -5.35 4.96
CA ILE A 44 11.65 -4.22 4.45
C ILE A 44 10.74 -3.06 4.02
N ARG A 45 9.63 -3.37 3.35
CA ARG A 45 8.68 -2.35 2.90
C ARG A 45 8.01 -1.64 4.08
N VAL A 46 7.59 -2.38 5.11
CA VAL A 46 6.97 -1.81 6.32
C VAL A 46 7.97 -0.92 7.06
N ASP A 47 9.19 -1.39 7.25
CA ASP A 47 10.24 -0.63 7.94
C ASP A 47 10.58 0.67 7.20
N THR A 48 10.76 0.58 5.87
CA THR A 48 11.01 1.77 5.04
C THR A 48 9.85 2.77 5.12
N SER A 49 8.61 2.30 5.10
CA SER A 49 7.42 3.15 5.23
C SER A 49 7.34 3.83 6.61
N ASN A 50 7.75 3.13 7.67
CA ASN A 50 7.81 3.68 9.01
C ASN A 50 8.89 4.78 9.10
N MET A 51 10.09 4.53 8.55
CA MET A 51 11.17 5.53 8.50
C MET A 51 10.74 6.80 7.77
N ILE A 52 10.01 6.68 6.66
CA ILE A 52 9.46 7.83 5.93
C ILE A 52 8.46 8.59 6.81
N GLY A 53 7.55 7.88 7.49
CA GLY A 53 6.58 8.49 8.40
C GLY A 53 7.21 9.23 9.59
N GLU A 54 8.27 8.67 10.15
CA GLU A 54 9.07 9.32 11.20
C GLU A 54 9.76 10.59 10.68
N GLY A 55 10.33 10.53 9.47
CA GLY A 55 10.94 11.70 8.82
C GLY A 55 9.95 12.85 8.60
N ILE A 56 8.75 12.54 8.10
CA ILE A 56 7.66 13.52 7.93
C ILE A 56 7.25 14.12 9.28
N THR A 57 7.04 13.27 10.29
CA THR A 57 6.63 13.71 11.63
C THR A 57 7.68 14.63 12.26
N ASN A 58 8.96 14.30 12.12
CA ASN A 58 10.06 15.13 12.62
C ASN A 58 10.10 16.51 11.94
N GLY A 59 9.90 16.56 10.62
CA GLY A 59 9.78 17.81 9.87
C GLY A 59 8.62 18.68 10.37
N LEU A 60 7.43 18.11 10.50
CA LEU A 60 6.24 18.80 11.03
C LEU A 60 6.49 19.33 12.46
N ARG A 61 7.18 18.57 13.29
CA ARG A 61 7.51 18.98 14.67
C ARG A 61 8.47 20.17 14.69
N GLN A 62 9.48 20.19 13.81
CA GLN A 62 10.39 21.33 13.68
C GLN A 62 9.65 22.59 13.19
N ASP A 63 8.82 22.47 12.15
CA ASP A 63 8.06 23.59 11.59
C ASP A 63 7.05 24.17 12.60
N THR A 64 6.37 23.30 13.34
CA THR A 64 5.43 23.70 14.38
C THR A 64 6.15 24.40 15.53
N TYR A 65 7.29 23.87 15.98
CA TYR A 65 8.10 24.49 17.03
C TYR A 65 8.62 25.87 16.62
N ALA A 66 9.16 26.00 15.40
CA ALA A 66 9.61 27.27 14.86
C ALA A 66 8.47 28.29 14.75
N SER A 67 7.27 27.84 14.38
CA SER A 67 6.07 28.69 14.30
C SER A 67 5.61 29.17 15.67
N ILE A 68 5.64 28.31 16.70
CA ILE A 68 5.29 28.69 18.07
C ILE A 68 6.26 29.77 18.59
N LEU A 69 7.57 29.62 18.37
CA LEU A 69 8.57 30.58 18.85
C LEU A 69 8.48 31.97 18.22
N ARG A 70 7.88 32.10 17.04
CA ARG A 70 7.72 33.37 16.33
C ARG A 70 6.50 34.18 16.76
N GLN A 71 5.69 33.65 17.68
CA GLN A 71 4.40 34.22 18.01
C GLN A 71 4.48 35.30 19.11
N GLU A 72 3.53 36.24 19.09
CA GLU A 72 3.50 37.36 20.04
C GLU A 72 3.13 36.94 21.49
N LEU A 73 3.49 37.75 22.49
CA LEU A 73 3.21 37.46 23.90
C LEU A 73 1.70 37.27 24.19
N GLY A 74 0.82 38.04 23.53
CA GLY A 74 -0.64 37.89 23.69
C GLY A 74 -1.19 36.52 23.27
N PHE A 75 -0.50 35.82 22.36
CA PHE A 75 -0.82 34.44 22.00
C PHE A 75 -0.54 33.47 23.16
N PHE A 76 0.55 33.69 23.90
CA PHE A 76 0.92 32.86 25.05
C PHE A 76 0.06 33.13 26.28
N ASP A 77 -0.48 34.33 26.43
CA ASP A 77 -1.44 34.66 27.50
C ASP A 77 -2.79 33.98 27.30
N SER A 78 -3.18 33.73 26.03
CA SER A 78 -4.46 33.08 25.67
C SER A 78 -4.35 31.57 25.45
N SER A 79 -3.17 31.05 25.13
CA SER A 79 -2.95 29.63 24.80
C SER A 79 -2.30 28.87 25.95
N ARG A 80 -2.92 27.77 26.39
CA ARG A 80 -2.37 26.95 27.48
C ARG A 80 -1.16 26.16 26.97
N THR A 81 -0.04 26.19 27.70
CA THR A 81 1.20 25.47 27.32
C THR A 81 0.98 23.99 27.04
N GLY A 82 0.07 23.34 27.77
CA GLY A 82 -0.29 21.95 27.55
C GLY A 82 -0.99 21.69 26.20
N GLU A 83 -1.76 22.65 25.69
CA GLU A 83 -2.38 22.56 24.36
C GLU A 83 -1.32 22.67 23.25
N LEU A 84 -0.39 23.63 23.39
CA LEU A 84 0.71 23.79 22.45
C LEU A 84 1.61 22.55 22.39
N LEU A 85 1.88 21.93 23.54
CA LEU A 85 2.62 20.68 23.62
C LEU A 85 1.86 19.51 22.96
N ASN A 86 0.54 19.47 23.15
CA ASN A 86 -0.30 18.45 22.52
C ASN A 86 -0.31 18.60 20.99
N ARG A 87 -0.44 19.83 20.47
CA ARG A 87 -0.34 20.11 19.03
C ARG A 87 1.04 19.74 18.49
N LEU A 88 2.11 20.13 19.19
CA LEU A 88 3.48 19.85 18.79
C LEU A 88 3.80 18.34 18.77
N SER A 89 3.21 17.56 19.68
CA SER A 89 3.53 16.13 19.83
C SER A 89 2.48 15.22 19.19
N ALA A 90 1.23 15.27 19.65
CA ALA A 90 0.17 14.36 19.24
C ALA A 90 -0.32 14.67 17.83
N ASP A 91 -0.64 15.94 17.53
CA ASP A 91 -1.22 16.29 16.23
C ASP A 91 -0.20 16.12 15.10
N THR A 92 1.07 16.52 15.30
CA THR A 92 2.12 16.31 14.29
C THR A 92 2.36 14.82 14.00
N THR A 93 2.29 13.96 15.02
CA THR A 93 2.45 12.50 14.86
C THR A 93 1.26 11.89 14.14
N LEU A 94 0.03 12.30 14.49
CA LEU A 94 -1.18 11.81 13.84
C LEU A 94 -1.20 12.21 12.36
N ILE A 95 -0.93 13.49 12.07
CA ILE A 95 -0.86 14.01 10.70
C ILE A 95 0.26 13.33 9.92
N GLY A 96 1.46 13.21 10.49
CA GLY A 96 2.60 12.55 9.85
C GLY A 96 2.30 11.10 9.47
N LYS A 97 1.65 10.35 10.37
CA LYS A 97 1.21 8.98 10.11
C LYS A 97 0.15 8.92 9.01
N VAL A 98 -0.91 9.73 9.11
CA VAL A 98 -1.98 9.77 8.10
C VAL A 98 -1.44 10.14 6.74
N LEU A 99 -0.52 11.11 6.65
CA LEU A 99 0.08 11.52 5.39
C LEU A 99 0.96 10.40 4.81
N SER A 100 1.82 9.79 5.64
CA SER A 100 2.66 8.67 5.22
C SER A 100 1.82 7.49 4.71
N ASP A 101 0.81 7.09 5.47
CA ASP A 101 -0.06 5.96 5.15
C ASP A 101 -0.90 6.24 3.88
N ASN A 102 -1.43 7.44 3.71
CA ASN A 102 -2.20 7.80 2.51
C ASN A 102 -1.31 7.91 1.27
N VAL A 103 -0.12 8.48 1.38
CA VAL A 103 0.80 8.60 0.23
C VAL A 103 1.30 7.21 -0.18
N ALA A 104 1.77 6.40 0.78
CA ALA A 104 2.23 5.04 0.51
C ALA A 104 1.10 4.14 0.01
N GLY A 105 -0.08 4.24 0.64
CA GLY A 105 -1.28 3.49 0.27
C GLY A 105 -1.84 3.90 -1.10
N GLY A 106 -1.83 5.20 -1.40
CA GLY A 106 -2.25 5.75 -2.68
C GLY A 106 -1.35 5.30 -3.82
N LEU A 107 -0.03 5.45 -3.66
CA LEU A 107 0.95 4.99 -4.66
C LEU A 107 0.84 3.49 -4.91
N ARG A 108 0.68 2.69 -3.84
CA ARG A 108 0.47 1.26 -3.96
C ARG A 108 -0.82 0.93 -4.70
N SER A 109 -1.93 1.56 -4.32
CA SER A 109 -3.24 1.35 -4.96
C SER A 109 -3.20 1.72 -6.43
N PHE A 110 -2.52 2.81 -6.78
CA PHE A 110 -2.32 3.23 -8.16
C PHE A 110 -1.50 2.22 -8.96
N GLY A 111 -0.36 1.77 -8.43
CA GLY A 111 0.46 0.74 -9.08
C GLY A 111 -0.29 -0.60 -9.22
N GLN A 112 -1.07 -0.97 -8.21
CA GLN A 112 -1.90 -2.19 -8.25
C GLN A 112 -3.03 -2.07 -9.27
N ALA A 113 -3.68 -0.92 -9.38
CA ALA A 113 -4.71 -0.65 -10.37
C ALA A 113 -4.15 -0.68 -11.79
N LEU A 114 -3.03 -0.01 -12.05
CA LEU A 114 -2.36 -0.07 -13.35
C LEU A 114 -1.94 -1.50 -13.70
N GLY A 115 -1.33 -2.22 -12.74
CA GLY A 115 -0.90 -3.60 -12.94
C GLY A 115 -2.06 -4.55 -13.21
N SER A 116 -3.18 -4.40 -12.50
CA SER A 116 -4.37 -5.25 -12.69
C SER A 116 -5.05 -4.97 -14.03
N ILE A 117 -5.24 -3.70 -14.38
CA ILE A 117 -5.84 -3.28 -15.65
C ILE A 117 -4.98 -3.83 -16.80
N THR A 118 -3.67 -3.58 -16.77
CA THR A 118 -2.75 -4.06 -17.81
C THR A 118 -2.83 -5.58 -17.98
N MET A 119 -2.82 -6.33 -16.87
CA MET A 119 -2.83 -7.79 -16.91
C MET A 119 -4.15 -8.37 -17.44
N ILE A 120 -5.28 -7.74 -17.11
CA ILE A 120 -6.60 -8.12 -17.64
C ILE A 120 -6.65 -7.91 -19.16
N PHE A 121 -6.16 -6.76 -19.65
CA PHE A 121 -6.12 -6.48 -21.09
C PHE A 121 -5.22 -7.44 -21.85
N VAL A 122 -4.08 -7.84 -21.28
CA VAL A 122 -3.16 -8.81 -21.90
C VAL A 122 -3.74 -10.22 -21.96
N THR A 123 -4.51 -10.64 -20.95
CA THR A 123 -5.03 -12.01 -20.89
C THR A 123 -6.22 -12.19 -21.84
N CYS A 124 -7.26 -11.37 -21.72
CA CYS A 124 -8.47 -11.47 -22.53
C CYS A 124 -9.11 -10.07 -22.73
N PRO A 125 -8.82 -9.35 -23.83
CA PRO A 125 -9.30 -7.98 -24.02
C PRO A 125 -10.82 -7.88 -24.18
N GLN A 126 -11.48 -8.89 -24.76
CA GLN A 126 -12.95 -8.88 -24.92
C GLN A 126 -13.68 -8.95 -23.56
N LEU A 127 -13.24 -9.83 -22.65
CA LEU A 127 -13.83 -9.94 -21.31
C LEU A 127 -13.57 -8.67 -20.47
N ALA A 128 -12.40 -8.05 -20.64
CA ALA A 128 -12.05 -6.80 -19.98
C ALA A 128 -13.04 -5.66 -20.29
N VAL A 129 -13.35 -5.45 -21.57
CA VAL A 129 -14.26 -4.39 -22.03
C VAL A 129 -15.69 -4.62 -21.54
N ILE A 130 -16.15 -5.88 -21.55
CA ILE A 130 -17.48 -6.24 -21.02
C ILE A 130 -17.55 -5.90 -19.52
N MET A 131 -16.55 -6.30 -18.74
CA MET A 131 -16.51 -6.00 -17.29
C MET A 131 -16.44 -4.50 -17.01
N LEU A 132 -15.68 -3.75 -17.83
CA LEU A 132 -15.58 -2.29 -17.69
C LEU A 132 -16.92 -1.58 -17.94
N SER A 133 -17.78 -2.14 -18.80
CA SER A 133 -19.14 -1.63 -19.05
C SER A 133 -20.12 -2.00 -17.93
N VAL A 134 -20.05 -3.22 -17.40
CA VAL A 134 -21.04 -3.73 -16.45
C VAL A 134 -20.87 -3.15 -15.04
N VAL A 135 -19.62 -3.02 -14.57
CA VAL A 135 -19.32 -2.52 -13.22
C VAL A 135 -19.91 -1.13 -12.93
N PRO A 136 -19.74 -0.09 -13.77
CA PRO A 136 -20.31 1.23 -13.51
C PRO A 136 -21.84 1.24 -13.60
N LEU A 137 -22.45 0.43 -14.48
CA LEU A 137 -23.91 0.31 -14.57
C LEU A 137 -24.52 -0.26 -13.29
N LEU A 138 -23.87 -1.25 -12.67
CA LEU A 138 -24.32 -1.81 -11.40
C LEU A 138 -24.23 -0.80 -10.24
N HIS A 139 -23.14 -0.03 -10.18
CA HIS A 139 -22.97 1.00 -9.15
C HIS A 139 -23.92 2.19 -9.31
N LEU A 140 -24.42 2.43 -10.53
CA LEU A 140 -25.42 3.47 -10.80
C LEU A 140 -26.85 3.03 -10.47
N VAL A 141 -27.09 1.71 -10.38
CA VAL A 141 -28.41 1.11 -10.14
C VAL A 141 -28.64 0.80 -8.64
N GLN A 142 -27.58 0.57 -7.86
CA GLN A 142 -27.64 0.43 -6.41
C GLN A 142 -27.53 1.79 -5.70
#